data_AF-C7NSN0-F1
#
_entry.id   AF-C7NSN0-F1
#
_cell.length_a   1.000
_cell.length_b   1.000
_cell.length_c   1.000
_cell.angle_alpha   90.00
_cell.angle_beta   90.00
_cell.angle_gamma   90.00
#
_symmetry.space_group_name_H-M   'P 1'
#
loop_
_entity.id
_entity.type
_entity.pdbx_description
1 polymer ?
#
loop_
_entity_poly.entity_id
_entity_poly.type
_entity_poly.pdbx_seq_one_letter_code
_entity_poly.pdbx_strand_id
1 'polypeptide(L)' 'MPEYPIVVREIGGQNRLGVEKADDLEADVREIVTDGYEQIDVAQRDDGDVIGTVVAGDDRQKIVDVRWDA' A
#
# COMPACT_ATOMS: atom_id res chain seq x y z
N MET A 1 16.66 4.09 1.90
CA MET A 1 15.21 4.14 2.15
C MET A 1 14.55 2.95 1.48
N PRO A 2 14.04 1.98 2.25
CA PRO A 2 13.33 0.83 1.72
C PRO A 2 11.95 1.23 1.16
N GLU A 3 11.55 0.54 0.09
CA GLU A 3 10.32 0.79 -0.65
C GLU A 3 9.44 -0.47 -0.65
N TYR A 4 8.14 -0.28 -0.46
CA TYR A 4 7.16 -1.35 -0.30
C TYR A 4 5.97 -1.08 -1.23
N PRO A 5 5.73 -1.93 -2.26
CA PRO A 5 4.63 -1.75 -3.19
C PRO A 5 3.27 -1.79 -2.51
N ILE A 6 2.38 -0.88 -2.89
CA ILE A 6 0.96 -0.93 -2.55
C ILE A 6 0.26 -1.70 -3.67
N VAL A 7 -0.44 -2.77 -3.30
CA VAL A 7 -1.07 -3.69 -4.25
C VAL A 7 -2.54 -3.86 -3.96
N VAL A 8 -3.30 -4.17 -5.01
CA VAL A 8 -4.66 -4.66 -4.90
C VAL A 8 -4.63 -6.17 -4.68
N ARG A 9 -5.40 -6.64 -3.72
CA ARG A 9 -5.59 -8.06 -3.42
C ARG A 9 -7.07 -8.41 -3.33
N GLU A 10 -7.48 -9.48 -3.99
CA GLU A 10 -8.82 -10.02 -3.82
C GLU A 10 -8.90 -10.87 -2.54
N ILE A 11 -9.72 -10.44 -1.58
CA ILE A 11 -9.94 -11.14 -0.32
C ILE A 11 -11.44 -11.34 -0.12
N GLY A 12 -11.88 -12.60 -0.19
CA GLY A 12 -13.29 -12.94 -0.02
C GLY A 12 -14.19 -12.39 -1.13
N GLY A 13 -13.69 -12.30 -2.37
CA GLY A 13 -14.41 -11.75 -3.51
C GLY A 13 -14.53 -10.23 -3.53
N GLN A 14 -13.71 -9.54 -2.74
CA GLN A 14 -13.63 -8.08 -2.73
C GLN A 14 -12.18 -7.64 -2.89
N ASN A 15 -11.95 -6.68 -3.78
CA ASN A 15 -10.65 -6.06 -3.95
C ASN A 15 -10.33 -5.13 -2.78
N ARG A 16 -9.12 -5.27 -2.25
CA ARG A 16 -8.62 -4.50 -1.11
C ARG A 16 -7.19 -4.05 -1.34
N LEU A 17 -6.80 -2.95 -0.70
CA LEU A 17 -5.40 -2.53 -0.69
C LEU A 17 -4.59 -3.26 0.37
N GLY A 18 -3.36 -3.61 0.01
CA GLY A 18 -2.34 -4.15 0.89
C GLY A 18 -0.97 -3.55 0.55
N VAL A 19 -0.02 -3.70 1.46
CA VAL A 19 1.38 -3.34 1.25
C VAL A 19 2.20 -4.62 1.21
N GLU A 20 2.90 -4.85 0.11
CA GLU A 20 3.77 -6.01 -0.05
C GLU A 20 4.93 -5.95 0.96
N LYS A 21 5.24 -7.10 1.56
CA LYS A 21 6.26 -7.23 2.61
C LYS A 21 6.04 -6.27 3.79
N ALA A 22 4.78 -5.99 4.13
CA ALA A 22 4.45 -5.20 5.33
C ALA A 22 5.04 -5.80 6.61
N ASP A 23 5.26 -7.12 6.68
CA ASP A 23 5.90 -7.77 7.83
C ASP A 23 7.36 -7.29 8.07
N ASP A 24 8.02 -6.77 7.03
CA ASP A 24 9.37 -6.20 7.12
C ASP A 24 9.34 -4.70 7.50
N LEU A 25 8.16 -4.09 7.61
CA LEU A 25 7.93 -2.68 7.93
C LEU A 25 7.35 -2.57 9.35
N GLU A 26 8.07 -1.93 10.27
CA GLU A 26 7.60 -1.76 11.66
C GLU A 26 6.56 -0.63 11.80
N ALA A 27 6.47 0.26 10.80
CA ALA A 27 5.52 1.36 10.77
C ALA A 27 4.07 0.89 10.53
N ASP A 28 3.09 1.58 11.11
CA ASP A 28 1.67 1.30 10.87
C ASP A 28 1.25 1.78 9.47
N VAL A 29 0.84 0.83 8.62
CA VAL A 29 0.38 1.10 7.23
C VAL A 29 -1.12 1.31 7.11
N ARG A 30 -1.89 1.22 8.19
CA ARG A 30 -3.35 1.36 8.15
C ARG A 30 -3.81 2.72 7.64
N GLU A 31 -3.09 3.77 8.01
CA GLU A 31 -3.37 5.14 7.56
C GLU A 31 -3.20 5.24 6.03
N ILE A 32 -2.10 4.73 5.48
CA ILE A 32 -1.84 4.69 4.03
C ILE A 32 -2.95 3.95 3.29
N VAL A 33 -3.35 2.78 3.79
CA VAL A 33 -4.40 1.97 3.17
C VAL A 33 -5.72 2.75 3.16
N THR A 34 -6.03 3.48 4.22
CA THR A 34 -7.25 4.30 4.32
C THR A 34 -7.21 5.45 3.33
N ASP A 35 -6.11 6.21 3.29
CA ASP A 35 -5.91 7.33 2.36
C ASP A 35 -5.94 6.88 0.89
N GLY A 36 -5.50 5.64 0.62
CA GLY A 36 -5.53 5.05 -0.71
C GLY A 36 -6.95 4.81 -1.23
N TYR A 37 -7.89 4.40 -0.38
CA TYR A 37 -9.29 4.22 -0.78
C TYR A 37 -9.98 5.54 -1.14
N GLU A 38 -9.51 6.67 -0.62
CA GLU A 38 -10.05 8.00 -1.01
C GLU A 38 -9.53 8.45 -2.38
N GLN A 39 -8.37 7.94 -2.81
CA GLN A 39 -7.69 8.38 -4.03
C GLN A 39 -7.87 7.43 -5.21
N ILE A 40 -8.09 6.13 -4.97
CA ILE A 40 -8.11 5.09 -5.99
C ILE A 40 -9.40 4.29 -5.92
N ASP A 41 -10.06 4.09 -7.07
CA ASP A 41 -11.20 3.17 -7.19
C ASP A 41 -10.71 1.72 -7.26
N VAL A 42 -10.45 1.15 -6.08
CA VAL A 42 -9.92 -0.21 -5.90
C VAL A 42 -10.86 -1.28 -6.49
N ALA A 43 -12.16 -0.99 -6.57
CA ALA A 43 -13.14 -1.93 -7.12
C ALA A 43 -13.00 -2.10 -8.65
N GLN A 44 -12.35 -1.17 -9.34
CA GLN A 44 -12.12 -1.23 -10.80
C GLN A 44 -10.73 -1.79 -11.17
N ARG A 45 -9.91 -2.14 -10.19
CA ARG A 45 -8.56 -2.68 -10.38
C ARG A 45 -8.56 -4.20 -10.32
N ASP A 46 -7.54 -4.82 -10.90
CA ASP A 46 -7.38 -6.27 -10.91
C ASP A 46 -6.54 -6.74 -9.70
N ASP A 47 -6.73 -8.01 -9.29
CA ASP A 47 -5.87 -8.63 -8.28
C ASP A 47 -4.40 -8.61 -8.73
N GLY A 48 -3.53 -8.12 -7.86
CA GLY A 48 -2.10 -7.97 -8.13
C GLY A 48 -1.71 -6.63 -8.77
N ASP A 49 -2.65 -5.74 -9.09
CA ASP A 49 -2.33 -4.41 -9.57
C ASP A 49 -1.50 -3.63 -8.55
N VAL A 50 -0.37 -3.09 -9.00
CA VAL A 50 0.42 -2.13 -8.22
C VAL A 50 -0.18 -0.75 -8.44
N ILE A 51 -0.54 -0.09 -7.35
CA ILE A 51 -1.25 1.19 -7.36
C ILE A 51 -0.46 2.30 -6.64
N GLY A 52 0.72 1.96 -6.14
CA GLY A 52 1.62 2.92 -5.51
C GLY A 52 2.76 2.25 -4.77
N THR A 53 3.51 3.05 -4.01
CA THR A 53 4.67 2.63 -3.25
C THR A 53 4.77 3.42 -1.95
N VAL A 54 4.94 2.71 -0.84
CA VAL A 54 5.31 3.26 0.46
C VAL A 54 6.82 3.37 0.55
N VAL A 55 7.33 4.53 0.92
CA VAL A 55 8.75 4.72 1.22
C VAL A 55 8.89 4.86 2.73
N ALA A 56 9.69 3.98 3.34
CA ALA A 56 9.98 4.05 4.76
C ALA A 56 11.36 4.67 5.03
N GLY A 57 11.53 5.16 6.25
CA GLY A 57 12.84 5.56 6.76
C GLY A 57 13.81 4.38 6.79
N ASP A 58 15.11 4.65 6.86
CA ASP A 58 16.12 3.58 6.88
C ASP A 58 15.98 2.64 8.10
N ASP A 59 15.41 3.15 9.20
CA ASP A 59 15.06 2.36 10.40
C ASP A 59 13.74 1.59 10.28
N ARG A 60 12.95 1.81 9.21
CA ARG A 60 11.64 1.17 8.95
C ARG A 60 10.56 1.44 10.00
N GLN A 61 10.82 2.34 10.94
CA GLN A 61 9.88 2.68 12.01
C GLN A 61 8.90 3.78 11.61
N LYS A 62 9.18 4.45 10.49
CA LYS A 62 8.38 5.57 10.00
C LYS A 62 8.22 5.49 8.50
N ILE A 63 7.03 5.84 8.04
CA ILE A 63 6.78 6.16 6.63
C ILE A 63 7.26 7.60 6.41
N VAL A 64 8.04 7.80 5.36
CA VAL A 64 8.59 9.11 5.00
C VAL A 64 7.91 9.69 3.76
N ASP A 65 7.36 8.84 2.89
CA ASP A 65 6.69 9.25 1.65
C ASP A 65 5.72 8.16 1.18
N VAL A 66 4.69 8.55 0.44
CA VAL A 66 3.73 7.65 -0.23
C VAL A 66 3.51 8.16 -1.64
N ARG A 67 3.79 7.31 -2.63
CA ARG A 67 3.68 7.64 -4.05
C ARG A 67 2.59 6.80 -4.67
N TRP A 68 1.55 7.43 -5.20
CA TRP A 68 0.46 6.76 -5.89
C TRP A 68 0.73 6.71 -7.38
N ASP A 69 0.50 5.55 -8.00
CA ASP A 69 0.60 5.38 -9.44
C ASP A 69 -0.76 5.74 -10.06
N ALA A 70 -0.77 6.81 -10.85
CA ALA A 70 -1.97 7.38 -11.48
C ALA A 70 -2.68 6.40 -12.42
#